data_AF-A0A5C7YY11-F1
#
_entry.id   AF-A0A5C7YY11-F1
#
_cell.length_a   1.000
_cell.length_b   1.000
_cell.length_c   1.000
_cell.angle_alpha   90.00
_cell.angle_beta   90.00
_cell.angle_gamma   90.00
#
_symmetry.space_group_name_H-M   'P 1'
#
loop_
_entity.id
_entity.type
_entity.pdbx_description
1 polymer ?
#
loop_
_entity_poly.entity_id
_entity_poly.type
_entity_poly.pdbx_seq_one_letter_code
_entity_poly.pdbx_strand_id
1 'polypeptide(L)'
;MSEHIAIEEEKPSEPFTAVLLYMEKLGCLDSVDRWKEIRELRNAVNHEYEDDPQTLHDFFVAMLASAPQLLRWHGLLLDFCGKTYPR
;
A
#
# COMPACT_ATOMS: atom_id res chain seq x y z
N MET A 1 3.13 -23.11 3.12
CA MET A 1 3.87 -21.95 3.67
C MET A 1 5.22 -21.87 2.97
N SER A 2 5.39 -20.96 2.02
CA SER A 2 6.67 -20.73 1.36
C SER A 2 7.40 -19.57 2.05
N GLU A 3 8.58 -19.89 2.55
CA GLU A 3 9.49 -19.10 3.41
C GLU A 3 9.95 -17.74 2.85
N HIS A 4 9.45 -17.30 1.69
CA HIS A 4 9.79 -15.99 1.11
C HIS A 4 8.95 -14.83 1.66
N ILE A 5 7.80 -15.10 2.29
CA ILE A 5 6.95 -14.06 2.90
C ILE A 5 7.39 -13.74 4.34
N ALA A 6 8.01 -14.70 5.04
CA ALA A 6 8.44 -14.56 6.43
C ALA A 6 9.60 -13.56 6.64
N ILE A 7 10.32 -13.17 5.58
CA ILE A 7 11.52 -12.31 5.69
C ILE A 7 11.16 -10.81 5.77
N GLU A 8 9.95 -10.40 5.38
CA GLU A 8 9.53 -8.99 5.52
C GLU A 8 8.86 -8.68 6.87
N GLU A 9 8.52 -9.70 7.67
CA GLU A 9 7.85 -9.52 8.98
C GLU A 9 8.79 -9.20 10.16
N GLU A 10 10.11 -9.24 9.97
CA GLU A 10 11.07 -9.04 11.07
C GLU A 10 12.06 -7.88 10.81
N LYS A 11 11.64 -6.86 10.08
CA LYS A 11 12.21 -5.52 10.27
C LYS A 11 11.25 -4.76 11.18
N PRO A 12 11.74 -4.03 12.21
CA PRO A 12 10.87 -3.22 13.04
C PRO A 12 9.93 -2.45 12.12
N SER A 13 8.63 -2.47 12.37
CA SER A 13 7.59 -1.85 11.54
C SER A 13 7.51 -0.33 11.74
N GLU A 14 8.22 0.17 12.76
CA GLU A 14 8.38 1.58 13.12
C GLU A 14 9.03 2.47 12.04
N PRO A 15 10.10 2.07 11.32
CA PRO A 15 10.77 2.93 10.33
C PRO A 15 9.87 3.22 9.14
N PHE A 16 9.08 2.25 8.65
CA PHE A 16 8.25 2.46 7.47
C PHE A 16 6.98 3.25 7.79
N THR A 17 6.40 3.05 8.98
CA THR A 17 5.29 3.88 9.44
C THR A 17 5.70 5.35 9.57
N ALA A 18 6.90 5.62 10.09
CA ALA A 18 7.44 6.98 10.15
C ALA A 18 7.60 7.61 8.76
N VAL A 19 8.04 6.85 7.76
CA VAL A 19 8.10 7.30 6.36
C VAL A 19 6.70 7.66 5.84
N LEU A 20 5.70 6.80 6.06
CA LEU A 20 4.34 7.05 5.61
C LEU A 20 3.74 8.31 6.26
N LEU A 21 3.91 8.46 7.58
CA LEU A 21 3.46 9.66 8.31
C LEU A 21 4.16 10.92 7.80
N TYR A 22 5.44 10.82 7.46
CA TYR A 22 6.16 11.93 6.86
C TYR A 22 5.66 12.26 5.44
N MET A 23 5.40 11.25 4.61
CA MET A 23 4.82 11.42 3.27
C MET A 23 3.43 12.05 3.32
N GLU A 24 2.62 11.68 4.31
CA GLU A 24 1.32 12.31 4.56
C GLU A 24 1.46 13.78 4.96
N LYS A 25 2.39 14.08 5.88
CA LYS A 25 2.71 15.47 6.25
C LYS A 25 3.20 16.31 5.07
N LEU A 26 3.91 15.70 4.12
CA LEU A 26 4.37 16.35 2.89
C LEU A 26 3.27 16.45 1.81
N GLY A 27 2.10 15.85 2.02
CA GLY A 27 1.00 15.83 1.05
C GLY A 27 1.23 14.88 -0.13
N CYS A 28 2.18 13.94 -0.02
CA CYS A 28 2.39 12.87 -1.01
C CYS A 28 1.39 11.73 -0.84
N LEU A 29 0.87 11.56 0.39
CA LEU A 29 -0.24 10.69 0.75
C LEU A 29 -1.33 11.53 1.40
N ASP A 30 -2.60 11.18 1.21
CA ASP A 30 -3.69 11.87 1.95
C ASP A 30 -4.04 11.15 3.25
N SER A 31 -3.73 9.85 3.34
CA SER A 31 -4.03 9.03 4.52
C SER A 31 -3.08 7.84 4.61
N VAL A 32 -2.30 7.77 5.70
CA VAL A 32 -1.47 6.61 6.04
C VAL A 32 -2.34 5.39 6.32
N ASP A 33 -3.45 5.58 7.03
CA ASP A 33 -4.36 4.48 7.39
C ASP A 33 -4.96 3.84 6.14
N ARG A 34 -5.38 4.66 5.18
CA ARG A 34 -5.87 4.15 3.89
C ARG A 34 -4.81 3.39 3.11
N TRP A 35 -3.55 3.84 3.17
CA TRP A 35 -2.45 3.10 2.55
C TRP A 35 -2.27 1.72 3.18
N LYS A 36 -2.36 1.64 4.53
CA LYS A 36 -2.26 0.38 5.27
C LYS A 36 -3.43 -0.55 4.94
N GLU A 37 -4.65 -0.04 4.85
CA GLU A 37 -5.82 -0.82 4.42
C GLU A 37 -5.60 -1.46 3.04
N ILE A 38 -5.08 -0.71 2.07
CA ILE A 38 -4.81 -1.24 0.72
C ILE A 38 -3.67 -2.28 0.76
N ARG A 39 -2.66 -2.08 1.62
CA ARG A 39 -1.60 -3.09 1.84
C ARG A 39 -2.17 -4.38 2.40
N GLU A 40 -3.04 -4.30 3.40
CA GLU A 40 -3.69 -5.47 4.00
C GLU A 40 -4.65 -6.16 3.03
N LEU A 41 -5.40 -5.39 2.23
CA LEU A 41 -6.24 -5.95 1.17
C LEU A 41 -5.42 -6.80 0.19
N ARG A 42 -4.25 -6.31 -0.24
CA ARG A 42 -3.32 -7.07 -1.08
C ARG A 42 -2.77 -8.31 -0.34
N ASN A 43 -2.50 -8.22 0.96
CA ASN A 43 -2.04 -9.36 1.76
C ASN A 43 -3.12 -10.45 1.87
N ALA A 44 -4.37 -10.05 2.09
CA ALA A 44 -5.52 -10.97 2.22
C ALA A 44 -5.74 -11.80 0.96
N VAL A 45 -5.62 -11.17 -0.22
CA VAL A 45 -5.68 -11.87 -1.51
C VAL A 45 -4.64 -12.98 -1.57
N ASN A 46 -3.44 -12.76 -1.01
CA ASN A 46 -2.37 -13.75 -1.01
C ASN A 46 -2.58 -14.93 -0.05
N HIS A 47 -3.51 -14.83 0.88
CA HIS A 47 -3.74 -15.82 1.94
C HIS A 47 -4.99 -16.68 1.70
N GLU A 48 -6.03 -16.13 1.07
CA GLU A 48 -7.36 -16.75 1.00
C GLU A 48 -7.67 -17.48 -0.32
N TYR A 49 -6.66 -17.72 -1.18
CA TYR A 49 -6.87 -18.30 -2.51
C TYR A 49 -7.54 -19.69 -2.53
N GLU A 50 -7.52 -20.45 -1.43
CA GLU A 50 -7.83 -21.89 -1.46
C GLU A 50 -9.28 -22.25 -1.10
N ASP A 51 -10.06 -21.37 -0.44
CA ASP A 51 -11.30 -21.80 0.25
C ASP A 51 -12.62 -21.22 -0.28
N ASP A 52 -12.65 -20.03 -0.93
CA ASP A 52 -13.90 -19.45 -1.47
C ASP A 52 -13.68 -18.52 -2.70
N PRO A 53 -14.12 -18.93 -3.91
CA PRO A 53 -14.06 -18.11 -5.12
C PRO A 53 -14.81 -16.77 -5.04
N GLN A 54 -15.88 -16.67 -4.24
CA GLN A 54 -16.64 -15.43 -4.10
C GLN A 54 -15.85 -14.40 -3.30
N THR A 55 -15.29 -14.82 -2.17
CA THR A 55 -14.40 -13.99 -1.36
C THR A 55 -13.21 -13.48 -2.17
N LEU A 56 -12.60 -14.34 -3.00
CA LEU A 56 -11.50 -13.93 -3.88
C LEU A 56 -11.94 -12.88 -4.92
N HIS A 57 -13.11 -13.05 -5.53
CA HIS A 57 -13.69 -12.06 -6.44
C HIS A 57 -13.86 -10.69 -5.76
N ASP A 58 -14.39 -10.69 -4.53
CA ASP A 58 -14.66 -9.46 -3.79
C ASP A 58 -13.36 -8.72 -3.43
N PHE A 59 -12.29 -9.45 -3.09
CA PHE A 59 -10.97 -8.86 -2.92
C PHE A 59 -10.43 -8.25 -4.22
N PHE A 60 -10.57 -8.92 -5.36
CA PHE A 60 -10.14 -8.36 -6.65
C PHE A 60 -10.90 -7.07 -7.00
N VAL A 61 -12.21 -7.05 -6.77
CA VAL A 61 -13.03 -5.85 -6.97
C VAL A 61 -12.53 -4.70 -6.08
N ALA A 62 -12.27 -4.98 -4.80
CA ALA A 62 -11.76 -3.97 -3.87
C ALA A 62 -10.36 -3.47 -4.25
N MET A 63 -9.47 -4.36 -4.75
CA MET A 63 -8.14 -3.96 -5.21
C MET A 63 -8.23 -3.06 -6.44
N LEU A 64 -9.06 -3.43 -7.42
CA LEU A 64 -9.28 -2.63 -8.62
C LEU A 64 -9.83 -1.25 -8.27
N ALA A 65 -10.77 -1.18 -7.33
CA ALA A 65 -11.33 0.08 -6.84
C ALA A 65 -10.28 0.97 -6.13
N SER A 66 -9.21 0.36 -5.58
CA SER A 66 -8.13 1.07 -4.90
C SER A 66 -7.04 1.60 -5.86
N ALA A 67 -6.96 1.08 -7.08
CA ALA A 67 -5.92 1.43 -8.05
C ALA A 67 -5.87 2.94 -8.41
N PRO A 68 -6.99 3.65 -8.64
CA PRO A 68 -6.94 5.09 -8.93
C PRO A 68 -6.29 5.91 -7.81
N GLN A 69 -6.51 5.51 -6.55
CA GLN A 69 -5.92 6.20 -5.39
C GLN A 69 -4.40 6.01 -5.35
N LEU A 70 -3.92 4.78 -5.60
CA LEU A 70 -2.48 4.49 -5.67
C LEU A 70 -1.80 5.30 -6.78
N LEU A 71 -2.42 5.38 -7.96
CA LEU A 71 -1.91 6.17 -9.08
C LEU A 71 -1.88 7.68 -8.75
N ARG A 72 -2.88 8.18 -8.02
CA ARG A 72 -2.90 9.57 -7.58
C ARG A 72 -1.75 9.86 -6.59
N TRP A 73 -1.53 9.01 -5.59
CA TRP A 73 -0.41 9.18 -4.65
C TRP A 73 0.95 9.12 -5.35
N HIS A 74 1.10 8.24 -6.35
CA HIS A 74 2.28 8.24 -7.20
C HIS A 74 2.49 9.58 -7.92
N GLY A 75 1.43 10.16 -8.49
CA GLY A 75 1.48 11.50 -9.10
C GLY A 75 1.88 12.59 -8.10
N LEU A 76 1.30 12.61 -6.90
CA LEU A 76 1.65 13.57 -5.85
C LEU A 76 3.11 13.47 -5.43
N LEU A 77 3.64 12.26 -5.32
CA LEU A 77 5.05 12.04 -5.02
C LEU A 77 5.96 12.59 -6.12
N LEU A 78 5.65 12.33 -7.39
CA LEU A 78 6.41 12.87 -8.51
C LEU A 78 6.39 14.41 -8.55
N ASP A 79 5.22 14.99 -8.31
CA ASP A 79 5.05 16.45 -8.23
C ASP A 79 5.85 17.05 -7.08
N PHE A 80 5.84 16.42 -5.91
CA PHE A 80 6.66 16.84 -4.78
C PHE A 80 8.15 16.80 -5.14
N CYS A 81 8.63 15.67 -5.68
CA CYS A 81 10.03 15.53 -6.08
C CYS A 81 10.44 16.59 -7.11
N GLY A 82 9.61 16.85 -8.12
CA GLY A 82 9.89 17.84 -9.15
C GLY A 82 9.95 19.28 -8.61
N LYS A 83 9.15 19.60 -7.59
CA LYS A 83 9.16 20.93 -6.95
C LYS A 83 10.31 21.10 -5.96
N THR A 84 10.63 20.07 -5.19
CA THR A 84 11.61 20.15 -4.09
C THR A 84 13.05 19.95 -4.58
N TYR A 85 13.26 19.14 -5.60
CA TYR A 85 14.59 18.82 -6.14
C TYR A 85 14.67 19.16 -7.63
N PRO A 86 14.55 20.45 -8.01
CA PRO A 86 14.69 20.88 -9.39
C PRO A 86 16.10 20.56 -9.89
N ARG A 87 16.20 20.08 -11.14
CA ARG A 87 17.47 19.79 -11.81
C ARG A 87 18.14 21.07 -12.30
#